data_AF-A0AA48REG9-F1
#
_entry.id   AF-A0AA48REG9-F1
#
_cell.length_a   1.000
_cell.length_b   1.000
_cell.length_c   1.000
_cell.angle_alpha   90.00
_cell.angle_beta   90.00
_cell.angle_gamma   90.00
#
_symmetry.space_group_name_H-M   'P 1'
#
loop_
_entity.id
_entity.type
_entity.pdbx_description
1 polymer ?
#
loop_
_entity_poly.entity_id
_entity_poly.type
_entity_poly.pdbx_seq_one_letter_code
_entity_poly.pdbx_strand_id
1 'polypeptide(L)'
;MRILTDCTSLSNKQIQKIEARYAAKYVFESQLKLRSEKWSSFSSAVFYTAEPHPEGSNWFGIWDNDGRLMISNAISAVEEPFFGALAENGDVIYSRHPSDYRESEDGTVFVDGGRARTRHDLIHDIVVLKVLKDRVVVVPKELKFPACEVPFTAELDWNIN
;
A
#
# COMPACT_ATOMS: atom_id res chain seq x y z
N MET A 1 -15.07 -6.06 3.03
CA MET A 1 -13.94 -5.39 2.36
C MET A 1 -12.64 -5.75 3.06
N ARG A 2 -11.78 -6.50 2.37
CA ARG A 2 -10.40 -6.79 2.79
C ARG A 2 -9.44 -6.22 1.75
N ILE A 3 -8.26 -5.76 2.18
CA ILE A 3 -7.19 -5.36 1.26
C ILE A 3 -6.22 -6.54 1.22
N LEU A 4 -6.03 -7.16 0.06
CA LEU A 4 -5.22 -8.36 -0.07
C LEU A 4 -3.74 -8.01 -0.08
N THR A 5 -3.13 -8.00 1.11
CA THR A 5 -1.73 -7.62 1.33
C THR A 5 -0.80 -8.82 1.53
N ASP A 6 -1.19 -10.03 1.10
CA ASP A 6 -0.39 -11.22 1.31
C ASP A 6 1.00 -11.12 0.65
N CYS A 7 2.02 -11.59 1.38
CA CYS A 7 3.39 -11.63 0.89
C CYS A 7 3.59 -12.84 -0.02
N THR A 8 4.26 -12.65 -1.16
CA THR A 8 4.70 -13.78 -2.01
C THR A 8 6.21 -13.96 -2.02
N SER A 9 6.96 -12.91 -1.68
CA SER A 9 8.42 -12.97 -1.64
C SER A 9 8.97 -13.74 -0.42
N LEU A 10 8.21 -13.85 0.67
CA LEU A 10 8.61 -14.52 1.90
C LEU A 10 7.54 -15.49 2.40
N SER A 11 7.97 -16.63 2.94
CA SER A 11 7.08 -17.56 3.63
C SER A 11 6.66 -17.01 5.00
N ASN A 12 5.52 -17.48 5.51
CA ASN A 12 5.02 -17.12 6.86
C ASN A 12 6.07 -17.37 7.97
N LYS A 13 6.85 -18.45 7.86
CA LYS A 13 7.93 -18.74 8.82
C LYS A 13 9.08 -17.72 8.75
N GLN A 14 9.40 -17.19 7.56
CA GLN A 14 10.40 -16.13 7.41
C GLN A 14 9.89 -14.82 7.97
N ILE A 15 8.64 -14.46 7.66
CA ILE A 15 7.98 -13.26 8.19
C ILE A 15 8.02 -13.27 9.73
N GLN A 16 7.55 -14.34 10.37
CA GLN A 16 7.56 -14.47 11.82
C GLN A 16 8.96 -14.31 12.44
N LYS A 17 10.00 -14.87 11.78
CA LYS A 17 11.39 -14.71 12.23
C LYS A 17 11.88 -13.27 12.11
N ILE A 18 11.50 -12.57 11.05
CA ILE A 18 11.86 -11.16 10.83
C ILE A 18 11.15 -10.28 11.85
N GLU A 19 9.84 -10.45 12.02
CA GLU A 19 9.03 -9.71 13.00
C GLU A 19 9.61 -9.85 14.41
N ALA A 20 9.93 -11.08 14.84
CA ALA A 20 10.53 -11.32 16.14
C ALA A 20 11.94 -10.72 16.28
N ARG A 21 12.77 -10.82 15.23
CA ARG A 21 14.16 -10.32 15.26
C ARG A 21 14.24 -8.81 15.32
N TYR A 22 13.36 -8.11 14.61
CA TYR A 22 13.41 -6.65 14.45
C TYR A 22 12.34 -5.92 15.26
N ALA A 23 11.57 -6.63 16.10
CA ALA A 23 10.38 -6.08 16.78
C ALA A 23 9.48 -5.33 15.78
N ALA A 24 9.22 -5.96 14.65
CA ALA A 24 8.57 -5.38 13.48
C ALA A 24 7.26 -6.10 13.17
N LYS A 25 6.45 -5.49 12.32
CA LYS A 25 5.23 -6.08 11.76
C LYS A 25 5.25 -6.01 10.24
N TYR A 26 4.97 -7.12 9.56
CA TYR A 26 4.74 -7.11 8.13
C TYR A 26 3.46 -6.34 7.80
N VAL A 27 3.52 -5.49 6.78
CA VAL A 27 2.40 -4.61 6.41
C VAL A 27 1.86 -4.97 5.03
N PHE A 28 2.73 -4.99 4.01
CA PHE A 28 2.36 -5.21 2.62
C PHE A 28 3.60 -5.43 1.76
N GLU A 29 3.43 -5.71 0.46
CA GLU A 29 4.54 -5.90 -0.46
C GLU A 29 4.46 -4.85 -1.58
N SER A 30 5.54 -4.13 -1.89
CA SER A 30 5.51 -3.10 -2.93
C SER A 30 6.89 -2.72 -3.45
N GLN A 31 6.94 -1.99 -4.56
CA GLN A 31 8.14 -1.38 -5.10
C GLN A 31 8.74 -0.35 -4.12
N LEU A 32 10.06 -0.24 -4.16
CA LEU A 32 10.83 0.82 -3.52
C LEU A 32 11.27 1.83 -4.58
N LYS A 33 11.41 3.11 -4.21
CA LYS A 33 12.12 4.06 -5.08
C LYS A 33 13.62 3.78 -5.05
N LEU A 34 14.20 3.67 -6.24
CA LEU A 34 15.64 3.62 -6.43
C LEU A 34 16.23 5.03 -6.27
N ARG A 35 17.56 5.12 -6.10
CA ARG A 35 18.29 6.41 -6.06
C ARG A 35 18.07 7.28 -7.31
N SER A 36 17.59 6.69 -8.40
CA SER A 36 17.24 7.39 -9.64
C SER A 36 15.82 7.99 -9.63
N GLU A 37 15.13 7.95 -8.48
CA GLU A 37 13.71 8.33 -8.30
C GLU A 37 12.72 7.47 -9.09
N LYS A 38 13.18 6.40 -9.75
CA LYS A 38 12.33 5.42 -10.42
C LYS A 38 11.92 4.32 -9.46
N TRP A 39 10.71 3.81 -9.62
CA TRP A 39 10.26 2.62 -8.91
C TRP A 39 11.04 1.37 -9.37
N SER A 40 11.38 0.50 -8.42
CA SER A 40 12.08 -0.78 -8.68
C SER A 40 11.31 -1.69 -9.63
N SER A 41 11.98 -2.56 -10.38
CA SER A 41 11.30 -3.60 -11.18
C SER A 41 10.80 -4.78 -10.33
N PHE A 42 11.30 -4.90 -9.10
CA PHE A 42 10.94 -5.91 -8.11
C PHE A 42 10.05 -5.33 -7.00
N SER A 43 9.37 -6.20 -6.27
CA SER A 43 8.68 -5.86 -5.03
C SER A 43 9.54 -6.18 -3.80
N SER A 44 9.24 -5.51 -2.70
CA SER A 44 9.85 -5.73 -1.40
C SER A 44 8.77 -5.96 -0.35
N ALA A 45 8.96 -6.95 0.51
CA ALA A 45 8.13 -7.15 1.69
C ALA A 45 8.43 -6.02 2.69
N VAL A 46 7.44 -5.17 2.95
CA VAL A 46 7.58 -3.96 3.76
C VAL A 46 7.13 -4.24 5.19
N PHE A 47 7.99 -3.87 6.14
CA PHE A 47 7.80 -4.04 7.57
C PHE A 47 7.84 -2.68 8.27
N TYR A 48 7.07 -2.59 9.36
CA TYR A 48 7.00 -1.43 10.25
C TYR A 48 7.58 -1.74 11.63
N THR A 49 8.37 -0.82 12.18
CA THR A 49 8.83 -0.82 13.58
C THR A 49 8.32 0.42 14.30
N ALA A 50 7.99 0.29 15.59
CA ALA A 50 7.58 1.44 16.40
C ALA A 50 8.73 2.44 16.60
N GLU A 51 9.94 1.92 16.84
CA GLU A 51 11.17 2.70 16.97
C GLU A 51 11.87 2.81 15.60
N PRO A 52 12.19 4.02 15.12
CA PRO A 52 12.87 4.19 13.84
C PRO A 52 14.33 3.72 13.91
N HIS A 53 14.84 3.18 12.80
CA HIS A 53 16.26 2.87 12.69
C HIS A 53 17.11 4.16 12.72
N PRO A 54 18.26 4.23 13.42
CA PRO A 54 19.07 5.45 13.55
C PRO A 54 19.46 6.10 12.21
N GLU A 55 19.70 5.27 11.19
CA GLU A 55 20.07 5.71 9.83
C GLU A 55 18.93 5.58 8.81
N GLY A 56 17.69 5.41 9.28
CA GLY A 56 16.57 5.09 8.41
C GLY A 56 15.26 5.68 8.91
N SER A 57 14.22 4.85 8.89
CA SER A 57 12.89 5.22 9.30
C SER A 57 12.27 4.10 10.13
N ASN A 58 10.98 4.21 10.42
CA ASN A 58 10.16 3.13 10.94
C ASN A 58 9.93 1.99 9.92
N TRP A 59 10.44 2.14 8.70
CA TRP A 59 10.12 1.28 7.57
C TRP A 59 11.36 0.64 6.99
N PHE A 60 11.33 -0.69 6.87
CA PHE A 60 12.34 -1.42 6.13
C PHE A 60 11.69 -2.45 5.22
N GLY A 61 12.39 -2.76 4.14
CA GLY A 61 11.95 -3.67 3.09
C GLY A 61 12.94 -4.82 2.96
N ILE A 62 12.41 -6.03 2.81
CA ILE A 62 13.17 -7.22 2.43
C ILE A 62 12.89 -7.51 0.96
N TRP A 63 13.92 -7.72 0.15
CA TRP A 63 13.77 -8.04 -1.27
C TRP A 63 14.87 -9.00 -1.73
N ASP A 64 14.62 -9.74 -2.80
CA ASP A 64 15.58 -10.69 -3.36
C ASP A 64 16.43 -10.02 -4.43
N ASN A 65 17.75 -10.19 -4.31
CA ASN A 65 18.73 -9.79 -5.31
C ASN A 65 19.51 -11.02 -5.74
N ASP A 66 19.03 -11.68 -6.80
CA ASP A 66 19.64 -12.89 -7.37
C ASP A 66 19.87 -13.99 -6.31
N GLY A 67 18.83 -14.30 -5.51
CA GLY A 67 18.85 -15.32 -4.46
C GLY A 67 19.45 -14.87 -3.13
N ARG A 68 19.80 -13.58 -3.01
CA ARG A 68 20.26 -12.98 -1.75
C ARG A 68 19.20 -12.02 -1.22
N LEU A 69 18.74 -12.28 0.00
CA LEU A 69 17.86 -11.35 0.70
C LEU A 69 18.62 -10.09 1.11
N MET A 70 18.12 -8.95 0.66
CA MET A 70 18.62 -7.62 0.96
C MET A 70 17.67 -6.92 1.92
N ILE A 71 18.21 -6.03 2.76
CA ILE A 71 17.43 -5.13 3.62
C ILE A 71 17.66 -3.70 3.14
N SER A 72 16.60 -2.90 3.04
CA SER A 72 16.69 -1.49 2.65
C SER A 72 15.67 -0.65 3.41
N ASN A 73 15.91 0.66 3.54
CA ASN A 73 14.88 1.58 4.03
C ASN A 73 13.70 1.57 3.05
N ALA A 74 12.48 1.39 3.57
CA ALA A 74 11.27 1.27 2.75
C ALA A 74 10.33 2.47 2.88
N ILE A 75 10.81 3.61 3.39
CA ILE A 75 9.99 4.81 3.57
C ILE A 75 9.31 5.28 2.27
N SER A 76 10.00 5.16 1.12
CA SER A 76 9.43 5.52 -0.18
C SER A 76 8.20 4.69 -0.55
N ALA A 77 8.05 3.49 0.00
CA ALA A 77 6.88 2.66 -0.24
C ALA A 77 5.62 3.17 0.48
N VAL A 78 5.76 4.07 1.46
CA VAL A 78 4.63 4.52 2.31
C VAL A 78 4.33 6.01 2.19
N GLU A 79 5.28 6.81 1.70
CA GLU A 79 5.12 8.26 1.53
C GLU A 79 4.07 8.62 0.46
N GLU A 80 4.00 7.82 -0.60
CA GLU A 80 3.09 8.07 -1.71
C GLU A 80 1.91 7.10 -1.71
N PRO A 81 0.67 7.61 -1.90
CA PRO A 81 -0.47 6.76 -2.16
C PRO A 81 -0.23 5.86 -3.38
N PHE A 82 -0.93 4.76 -3.44
CA PHE A 82 -0.90 3.84 -4.58
C PHE A 82 -2.32 3.38 -4.91
N PHE A 83 -2.49 2.67 -6.02
CA PHE A 83 -3.81 2.33 -6.53
C PHE A 83 -4.10 0.84 -6.35
N GLY A 84 -5.36 0.52 -6.07
CA GLY A 84 -5.90 -0.82 -6.09
C GLY A 84 -7.23 -0.86 -6.83
N ALA A 85 -7.67 -2.05 -7.20
CA ALA A 85 -8.97 -2.31 -7.82
C ALA A 85 -9.93 -2.92 -6.79
N LEU A 86 -11.17 -2.42 -6.73
CA LEU A 86 -12.23 -2.93 -5.85
C LEU A 86 -13.07 -3.97 -6.62
N ALA A 87 -13.02 -5.22 -6.16
CA ALA A 87 -13.80 -6.34 -6.68
C ALA A 87 -15.27 -6.27 -6.23
N GLU A 88 -16.18 -6.96 -6.93
CA GLU A 88 -17.61 -6.97 -6.55
C GLU A 88 -17.85 -7.70 -5.22
N ASN A 89 -17.04 -8.70 -4.88
CA ASN A 89 -17.04 -9.32 -3.54
C ASN A 89 -16.56 -8.37 -2.42
N GLY A 90 -16.13 -7.15 -2.78
CA GLY A 90 -15.69 -6.10 -1.88
C GLY A 90 -14.23 -6.18 -1.47
N ASP A 91 -13.45 -7.12 -1.99
CA ASP A 91 -12.00 -7.16 -1.75
C ASP A 91 -11.26 -6.14 -2.62
N VAL A 92 -10.10 -5.68 -2.14
CA VAL A 92 -9.23 -4.78 -2.86
C VAL A 92 -7.92 -5.50 -3.18
N ILE A 93 -7.58 -5.56 -4.47
CA ILE A 93 -6.29 -6.06 -4.95
C ILE A 93 -5.45 -4.92 -5.50
N TYR A 94 -4.13 -5.04 -5.42
CA TYR A 94 -3.20 -4.08 -6.00
C TYR A 94 -1.99 -4.79 -6.57
N SER A 95 -1.40 -4.20 -7.60
CA SER A 95 -0.19 -4.74 -8.23
C SER A 95 1.05 -4.28 -7.46
N ARG A 96 1.93 -5.21 -7.12
CA ARG A 96 3.08 -5.01 -6.22
C ARG A 96 4.33 -4.56 -6.97
N HIS A 97 4.45 -4.89 -8.25
CA HIS A 97 5.56 -4.52 -9.14
C HIS A 97 5.11 -4.55 -10.63
N PRO A 98 5.93 -4.10 -11.61
CA PRO A 98 5.47 -3.91 -12.99
C PRO A 98 5.03 -5.16 -13.77
N SER A 99 5.38 -6.34 -13.27
CA SER A 99 5.07 -7.64 -13.88
C SER A 99 4.19 -8.49 -12.95
N ASP A 100 3.44 -7.85 -12.05
CA ASP A 100 2.55 -8.50 -11.08
C ASP A 100 1.10 -8.38 -11.54
N TYR A 101 0.71 -9.23 -12.49
CA TYR A 101 -0.68 -9.40 -12.89
C TYR A 101 -1.42 -10.17 -11.80
N ARG A 102 -2.52 -9.60 -11.31
CA ARG A 102 -3.38 -10.18 -10.28
C ARG A 102 -4.83 -10.07 -10.70
N GLU A 103 -5.58 -11.10 -10.36
CA GLU A 103 -7.02 -11.17 -10.54
C GLU A 103 -7.68 -11.38 -9.17
N SER A 104 -8.89 -10.85 -8.99
CA SER A 104 -9.65 -11.08 -7.77
C SER A 104 -10.13 -12.53 -7.72
N GLU A 105 -10.38 -13.04 -6.51
CA GLU A 105 -10.83 -14.43 -6.31
C GLU A 105 -12.18 -14.71 -7.01
N ASP A 106 -13.03 -13.69 -7.13
CA ASP A 106 -14.31 -13.76 -7.83
C ASP A 106 -14.22 -13.53 -9.36
N GLY A 107 -13.02 -13.24 -9.88
CA GLY A 107 -12.77 -13.00 -11.31
C GLY A 107 -13.35 -11.68 -11.85
N THR A 108 -13.79 -10.78 -10.96
CA THR A 108 -14.46 -9.53 -11.39
C THR A 108 -13.50 -8.44 -11.81
N VAL A 109 -12.31 -8.36 -11.20
CA VAL A 109 -11.32 -7.32 -11.47
C VAL A 109 -9.92 -7.89 -11.66
N PHE A 110 -9.11 -7.19 -12.46
CA PHE A 110 -7.68 -7.43 -12.54
C PHE A 110 -6.87 -6.14 -12.31
N VAL A 111 -5.63 -6.29 -11.84
CA VAL A 111 -4.68 -5.20 -11.67
C VAL A 111 -3.27 -5.64 -12.04
N ASP A 112 -2.49 -4.75 -12.65
CA ASP A 112 -1.12 -5.01 -13.13
C ASP A 112 -0.29 -3.71 -13.17
N GLY A 113 1.03 -3.80 -13.33
CA GLY A 113 1.93 -2.70 -13.65
C GLY A 113 2.45 -1.87 -12.46
N GLY A 114 2.14 -2.29 -11.24
CA GLY A 114 2.67 -1.71 -10.01
C GLY A 114 2.38 -0.22 -9.85
N ARG A 115 3.34 0.49 -9.23
CA ARG A 115 3.25 1.92 -8.89
C ARG A 115 3.47 2.87 -10.05
N ALA A 116 4.30 2.49 -11.02
CA ALA A 116 4.66 3.37 -12.14
C ALA A 116 3.56 3.42 -13.22
N ARG A 117 2.82 2.32 -13.40
CA ARG A 117 1.80 2.22 -14.45
C ARG A 117 0.71 1.22 -14.05
N THR A 118 -0.13 1.58 -13.10
CA THR A 118 -1.28 0.74 -12.74
C THR A 118 -2.20 0.56 -13.94
N ARG A 119 -2.38 -0.70 -14.36
CA ARG A 119 -3.32 -1.16 -15.37
C ARG A 119 -4.42 -1.94 -14.69
N HIS A 120 -5.64 -1.73 -15.13
CA HIS A 120 -6.82 -2.38 -14.58
C HIS A 120 -7.87 -2.50 -15.68
N ASP A 121 -8.96 -3.17 -15.38
CA ASP A 121 -10.15 -3.19 -16.22
C ASP A 121 -10.83 -1.81 -16.25
N LEU A 122 -11.26 -1.35 -17.43
CA LEU A 122 -11.85 -0.01 -17.58
C LEU A 122 -13.26 0.12 -16.97
N ILE A 123 -13.76 -0.92 -16.31
CA ILE A 123 -15.15 -1.06 -15.88
C ILE A 123 -15.28 -0.84 -14.37
N HIS A 124 -14.33 -1.30 -13.56
CA HIS A 124 -14.46 -1.30 -12.10
C HIS A 124 -13.76 -0.14 -11.41
N ASP A 125 -14.14 0.06 -10.15
CA ASP A 125 -13.68 1.18 -9.33
C ASP A 125 -12.22 1.02 -8.93
N ILE A 126 -11.43 2.06 -9.22
CA ILE A 126 -10.09 2.22 -8.66
C ILE A 126 -10.17 2.98 -7.35
N VAL A 127 -9.51 2.41 -6.35
CA VAL A 127 -9.37 2.98 -5.01
C VAL A 127 -7.94 3.45 -4.79
N VAL A 128 -7.82 4.52 -4.00
CA VAL A 128 -6.52 5.02 -3.55
C VAL A 128 -6.20 4.36 -2.22
N LEU A 129 -5.02 3.79 -2.11
CA LEU A 129 -4.48 3.13 -0.93
C LEU A 129 -3.40 4.02 -0.29
N LYS A 130 -3.40 4.06 1.04
CA LYS A 130 -2.35 4.69 1.85
C LYS A 130 -1.91 3.73 2.94
N VAL A 131 -0.71 3.95 3.46
CA VAL A 131 -0.19 3.19 4.59
C VAL A 131 -0.28 4.04 5.85
N LEU A 132 -0.94 3.52 6.87
CA LEU A 132 -1.07 4.17 8.18
C LEU A 132 -0.47 3.26 9.24
N LYS A 133 0.73 3.62 9.72
CA LYS A 133 1.53 2.87 10.70
C LYS A 133 1.78 1.42 10.31
N ASP A 134 0.89 0.50 10.62
CA ASP A 134 1.12 -0.94 10.52
C ASP A 134 0.08 -1.63 9.63
N ARG A 135 -0.62 -0.85 8.80
CA ARG A 135 -1.66 -1.35 7.88
C ARG A 135 -1.84 -0.47 6.65
N VAL A 136 -2.31 -1.08 5.58
CA VAL A 136 -2.84 -0.39 4.39
C VAL A 136 -4.31 -0.03 4.63
N VAL A 137 -4.73 1.13 4.16
CA VAL A 137 -6.12 1.61 4.22
C VAL A 137 -6.56 2.14 2.87
N VAL A 138 -7.86 2.02 2.58
CA VAL A 138 -8.49 2.74 1.48
C VAL A 138 -8.71 4.18 1.91
N VAL A 139 -8.28 5.13 1.08
CA VAL A 139 -8.62 6.54 1.24
C VAL A 139 -10.08 6.70 0.83
N PRO A 140 -10.96 7.21 1.70
CA PRO A 140 -12.33 7.50 1.32
C PRO A 140 -12.32 8.42 0.10
N LYS A 141 -13.09 8.09 -0.95
CA LYS A 141 -13.43 9.12 -1.94
C LYS A 141 -14.09 10.23 -1.14
N GLU A 142 -13.51 11.42 -1.11
CA GLU A 142 -14.25 12.59 -0.64
C GLU A 142 -15.56 12.56 -1.43
N LEU A 143 -16.68 12.40 -0.72
CA LEU A 143 -17.98 12.64 -1.31
C LEU A 143 -17.87 14.07 -1.83
N LYS A 144 -17.76 14.22 -3.15
CA LYS A 144 -18.14 15.47 -3.78
C LYS A 144 -19.58 15.67 -3.35
N PHE A 145 -19.81 16.48 -2.32
CA PHE A 145 -21.11 17.06 -2.10
C PHE A 145 -21.50 17.63 -3.46
N PRO A 146 -22.66 17.26 -4.03
CA PRO A 146 -23.10 17.90 -5.25
C PRO A 146 -23.04 19.40 -4.98
N ALA A 147 -22.34 20.12 -5.85
CA ALA A 147 -22.33 21.57 -5.82
C ALA A 147 -23.75 22.04 -6.16
N CYS A 148 -24.65 22.05 -5.17
CA CYS A 148 -25.89 22.80 -5.18
C CYS A 148 -26.50 22.85 -3.77
N GLU A 149 -26.53 24.08 -3.26
CA GLU A 149 -27.51 24.64 -2.34
C GLU A 149 -27.58 24.10 -0.90
N VAL A 150 -26.66 24.57 -0.07
CA VAL A 150 -27.05 25.08 1.25
C VAL A 150 -26.89 26.60 1.24
N PRO A 151 -27.98 27.37 1.45
CA PRO A 151 -27.82 28.80 1.67
C PRO A 151 -27.00 28.98 2.94
N PHE A 152 -25.88 29.66 2.80
CA PHE A 152 -25.08 30.17 3.90
C PHE A 152 -26.01 30.87 4.90
N THR A 153 -26.31 30.20 6.02
CA THR A 153 -26.97 30.82 7.16
C THR A 153 -26.32 30.31 8.45
N ALA A 154 -25.63 31.26 9.08
CA ALA A 154 -25.35 31.43 10.49
C ALA A 154 -24.52 30.37 11.26
N GLU A 155 -23.32 30.83 11.64
CA GLU A 155 -22.71 30.70 12.97
C GLU A 155 -22.70 29.31 13.64
N LEU A 156 -21.53 28.67 13.62
CA LEU A 156 -21.16 27.72 14.67
C LEU A 156 -19.99 28.30 15.47
N ASP A 157 -20.30 28.71 16.70
CA ASP A 157 -19.35 29.12 17.72
C ASP A 157 -18.29 28.04 17.96
N TRP A 158 -17.02 28.43 17.81
CA TRP A 158 -15.89 27.64 18.29
C TRP A 158 -15.76 27.86 19.80
N ASN A 159 -16.50 27.07 20.59
CA ASN A 159 -16.22 26.95 22.02
C ASN A 159 -14.94 26.14 22.23
N ILE A 160 -13.84 26.87 22.38
CA ILE A 160 -12.63 26.39 23.04
C ILE A 160 -12.88 26.55 24.55
N ASN A 161 -12.95 25.43 25.25
CA ASN A 161 -12.66 25.35 26.70
C ASN A 161 -11.58 24.29 26.89
#